data_AF-A0A6B3FZZ8-F1
#
_entry.id   AF-A0A6B3FZZ8-F1
#
_cell.length_a   1.000
_cell.length_b   1.000
_cell.length_c   1.000
_cell.angle_alpha   90.00
_cell.angle_beta   90.00
_cell.angle_gamma   90.00
#
_symmetry.space_group_name_H-M   'P 1'
#
loop_
_entity.id
_entity.type
_entity.pdbx_description
1 polymer ?
#
loop_
_entity_poly.entity_id
_entity_poly.type
_entity_poly.pdbx_seq_one_letter_code
_entity_poly.pdbx_strand_id
1 'polypeptide(L)' 'MASVAVVLFTSDLRLHDNPVLRAALRDADEVVPLF' A
#
# COMPACT_ATOMS: atom_id res chain seq x y z
N MET A 1 1.34 2.41 -19.45
CA MET A 1 1.49 3.40 -18.35
C MET A 1 1.71 2.61 -17.09
N ALA A 2 2.68 2.99 -16.26
CA ALA A 2 2.93 2.33 -14.99
C ALA A 2 1.77 2.61 -14.02
N SER A 3 1.35 1.61 -13.24
CA SER A 3 0.27 1.73 -12.25
C SER A 3 0.82 2.14 -10.89
N VAL A 4 0.10 3.06 -10.22
CA VAL A 4 0.46 3.55 -8.89
C VAL A 4 -0.70 3.31 -7.93
N ALA A 5 -0.41 2.69 -6.79
CA ALA A 5 -1.36 2.53 -5.69
C ALA A 5 -0.99 3.43 -4.51
N VAL A 6 -2.01 3.97 -3.83
CA VAL A 6 -1.84 4.74 -2.59
C VAL A 6 -2.39 3.91 -1.44
N VAL A 7 -1.57 3.73 -0.40
CA VAL A 7 -1.98 3.03 0.83
C VAL A 7 -2.05 4.06 1.95
N LEU A 8 -3.27 4.35 2.42
CA LEU A 8 -3.50 5.25 3.55
C LEU A 8 -3.41 4.47 4.86
N PHE A 9 -2.39 4.77 5.64
CA PHE A 9 -2.28 4.37 7.03
C PHE A 9 -2.99 5.42 7.88
N THR A 10 -3.81 4.99 8.83
CA THR A 10 -4.55 5.91 9.71
C THR A 10 -4.06 5.73 11.15
N SER A 11 -4.56 4.73 11.85
CA SER A 11 -4.23 4.42 13.24
C SER A 11 -3.32 3.20 13.40
N ASP A 12 -3.09 2.46 12.32
CA ASP A 12 -2.43 1.16 12.33
C ASP A 12 -1.16 1.18 11.49
N LEU A 13 -0.09 1.76 12.06
CA LEU A 13 1.20 1.94 11.41
C LEU A 13 2.02 0.65 11.40
N ARG A 14 1.48 -0.42 10.81
CA ARG A 14 2.15 -1.71 10.69
C ARG A 14 2.33 -2.16 9.24
N LEU A 15 3.50 -2.73 8.96
CA LEU A 15 3.80 -3.37 7.68
C LEU A 15 3.43 -4.86 7.69
N HIS A 16 3.65 -5.54 8.82
CA HIS A 16 3.30 -6.95 8.97
C HIS A 16 1.78 -7.12 8.98
N ASP A 17 1.30 -8.20 8.37
CA ASP A 17 -0.12 -8.56 8.34
C ASP A 17 -1.04 -7.40 7.92
N ASN A 18 -0.58 -6.61 6.95
CA ASN A 18 -1.35 -5.55 6.33
C ASN A 18 -1.89 -6.01 4.97
N PRO A 19 -3.15 -6.48 4.89
CA PRO A 19 -3.70 -7.04 3.65
C PRO A 19 -3.84 -5.99 2.54
N VAL A 20 -4.05 -4.72 2.90
CA VAL A 20 -4.16 -3.61 1.92
C VAL A 20 -2.81 -3.35 1.27
N LEU A 21 -1.74 -3.21 2.08
CA LEU A 21 -0.38 -3.05 1.56
C LEU A 21 0.02 -4.25 0.68
N ARG A 22 -0.33 -5.46 1.11
CA ARG A 22 0.00 -6.69 0.37
C ARG A 22 -0.73 -6.80 -0.96
N ALA A 23 -1.95 -6.29 -1.05
CA ALA A 23 -2.68 -6.18 -2.31
C ALA A 23 -2.06 -5.12 -3.24
N ALA A 24 -1.74 -3.94 -2.70
CA ALA A 24 -1.13 -2.86 -3.48
C ALA A 24 0.21 -3.29 -4.10
N LEU A 25 1.07 -3.96 -3.33
CA LEU A 25 2.37 -4.47 -3.81
C LEU A 25 2.26 -5.55 -4.89
N ARG A 26 1.11 -6.24 -4.98
CA ARG A 26 0.88 -7.28 -5.99
C ARG A 26 0.37 -6.67 -7.30
N ASP A 27 -0.47 -5.63 -7.19
CA ASP A 27 -1.29 -5.16 -8.31
C ASP A 27 -0.77 -3.84 -8.94
N ALA A 28 0.19 -3.16 -8.29
CA ALA A 28 0.77 -1.90 -8.77
C ALA A 28 2.28 -1.97 -9.00
N ASP A 29 2.78 -1.22 -9.98
CA ASP A 29 4.21 -1.06 -10.24
C ASP A 29 4.89 -0.21 -9.14
N GLU A 30 4.16 0.73 -8.54
CA GLU A 30 4.63 1.58 -7.44
C GLU A 30 3.56 1.75 -6.35
N VAL A 31 3.99 1.81 -5.09
CA VAL A 31 3.11 2.03 -3.94
C VAL A 31 3.58 3.25 -3.15
N VAL A 32 2.69 4.23 -2.98
CA VAL A 32 2.94 5.44 -2.18
C VAL A 32 2.19 5.34 -0.85
N PRO A 33 2.89 5.22 0.28
CA PRO A 33 2.26 5.26 1.59
C PRO A 33 1.90 6.70 1.99
N LEU A 34 0.67 6.92 2.45
CA LEU A 34 0.24 8.14 3.12
C LEU A 34 -0.09 7.82 4.58
N PHE A 35 0.13 8.78 5.47
CA PHE A 35 -0.02 8.63 6.91
C PHE A 35 -0.97 9.70 7.45
#